data_AF-A0A6C0DI06-F1
#
_entry.id   AF-A0A6C0DI06-F1
#
_cell.length_a   1.000
_cell.length_b   1.000
_cell.length_c   1.000
_cell.angle_alpha   90.00
_cell.angle_beta   90.00
_cell.angle_gamma   90.00
#
_symmetry.space_group_name_H-M   'P 1'
#
loop_
_entity.id
_entity.type
_entity.pdbx_description
1 polymer ?
#
loop_
_entity_poly.entity_id
_entity_poly.type
_entity_poly.pdbx_seq_one_letter_code
_entity_poly.pdbx_strand_id
1 'polypeptide(L)'
;MNIAKILFVIGSIVLGVLGIINFSNSKQYISLLLFVPLTVWILVIFGLRWFGPEGEYNTKTVKWPPQLNSCPDFLVFYNRKASGNRPAMPTCIDKIGISLNNIPDVFPEGGDSDSGDQYFFQLIPGEIRADLCKRLSDAGLTWEGVFNGETCFDPDNSGAADTTNGTNVCSSP
;
A
#
# COMPACT_ATOMS: atom_id res chain seq x y z
N MET A 1 -21.38 -1.56 -3.01
CA MET A 1 -21.33 -2.97 -2.55
C MET A 1 -20.43 -3.73 -3.50
N ASN A 2 -19.31 -4.31 -3.04
CA ASN A 2 -18.33 -4.95 -3.92
C ASN A 2 -18.96 -6.08 -4.73
N ILE A 3 -18.77 -6.09 -6.05
CA ILE A 3 -19.30 -7.12 -6.97
C ILE A 3 -18.87 -8.52 -6.51
N ALA A 4 -17.66 -8.66 -5.96
CA ALA A 4 -17.16 -9.90 -5.37
C ALA A 4 -18.04 -10.44 -4.22
N LYS A 5 -18.64 -9.57 -3.39
CA LYS A 5 -19.56 -9.97 -2.31
C LYS A 5 -20.84 -10.59 -2.89
N ILE A 6 -21.37 -9.97 -3.94
CA ILE A 6 -22.60 -10.42 -4.60
C ILE A 6 -22.38 -11.78 -5.26
N LEU A 7 -21.28 -11.94 -6.00
CA LEU A 7 -20.93 -13.22 -6.65
C LEU A 7 -20.72 -14.35 -5.64
N PHE A 8 -20.07 -14.07 -4.50
CA PHE A 8 -19.89 -15.06 -3.44
C PHE A 8 -21.21 -15.54 -2.84
N VAL A 9 -22.14 -14.61 -2.54
CA VAL A 9 -23.47 -14.95 -2.01
C VAL A 9 -24.28 -15.79 -3.00
N ILE A 10 -24.28 -15.41 -4.28
CA ILE A 10 -24.97 -16.18 -5.32
C ILE A 10 -24.34 -17.57 -5.46
N GLY A 11 -23.01 -17.66 -5.54
CA GLY A 11 -22.30 -18.92 -5.67
C GLY A 11 -22.54 -19.88 -4.50
N SER A 12 -22.58 -19.35 -3.27
CA SER A 12 -22.84 -20.15 -2.07
C SER A 12 -24.27 -20.72 -2.02
N ILE A 13 -25.28 -19.93 -2.44
CA ILE A 13 -26.66 -20.41 -2.58
C ILE A 13 -26.75 -21.51 -3.64
N VAL A 14 -26.16 -21.28 -4.81
CA VAL A 14 -26.18 -22.25 -5.93
C VAL A 14 -25.52 -23.57 -5.52
N LEU A 15 -24.34 -23.51 -4.89
CA LEU A 15 -23.61 -24.70 -4.44
C LEU A 15 -24.38 -25.48 -3.37
N GLY A 16 -25.02 -24.78 -2.42
CA GLY A 16 -25.85 -25.39 -1.39
C GLY A 16 -27.08 -26.09 -1.98
N VAL A 17 -27.85 -25.41 -2.82
CA VAL A 17 -29.10 -25.94 -3.39
C VAL A 17 -28.81 -27.12 -4.33
N LEU A 18 -27.83 -26.99 -5.23
CA LEU A 18 -27.47 -28.09 -6.15
C LEU A 18 -26.99 -29.32 -5.39
N GLY A 19 -26.19 -29.14 -4.33
CA GLY A 19 -25.75 -30.24 -3.48
C GLY A 19 -26.92 -30.95 -2.81
N ILE A 20 -27.86 -30.19 -2.21
CA ILE A 20 -29.05 -30.75 -1.54
C ILE A 20 -29.91 -31.54 -2.54
N ILE A 21 -30.20 -30.97 -3.72
CA ILE A 21 -31.01 -31.64 -4.76
C ILE A 21 -30.33 -32.95 -5.20
N ASN A 22 -29.02 -32.91 -5.46
CA ASN A 22 -28.27 -34.08 -5.90
C ASN A 22 -28.32 -35.22 -4.87
N PHE A 23 -28.01 -34.94 -3.60
CA PHE A 23 -28.04 -35.96 -2.54
C PHE A 23 -29.45 -36.45 -2.19
N SER A 24 -30.46 -35.57 -2.30
CA SER A 24 -31.86 -35.94 -2.09
C SER A 24 -32.37 -36.88 -3.19
N ASN A 25 -32.06 -36.59 -4.47
CA ASN A 25 -32.44 -37.43 -5.60
C ASN A 25 -31.76 -38.81 -5.56
N SER A 26 -30.51 -38.87 -5.10
CA SER A 26 -29.79 -40.14 -4.90
C SER A 26 -30.21 -40.91 -3.63
N LYS A 27 -31.14 -40.38 -2.82
CA LYS A 27 -31.58 -40.96 -1.54
C LYS A 27 -30.45 -41.23 -0.54
N GLN A 28 -29.35 -40.47 -0.63
CA GLN A 28 -28.17 -40.63 0.23
C GLN A 28 -28.27 -39.72 1.46
N TYR A 29 -29.19 -40.03 2.37
CA TYR A 29 -29.49 -39.17 3.53
C TYR A 29 -28.32 -39.00 4.50
N ILE A 30 -27.47 -40.02 4.66
CA ILE A 30 -26.26 -39.92 5.50
C ILE A 30 -25.28 -38.89 4.90
N SER A 31 -25.07 -38.92 3.58
CA SER A 31 -24.23 -37.94 2.89
C SER A 31 -24.81 -36.54 2.98
N LEU A 32 -26.14 -36.39 2.87
CA LEU A 32 -26.82 -35.10 3.02
C LEU A 32 -26.61 -34.51 4.43
N LEU A 33 -26.72 -35.35 5.46
CA LEU A 33 -26.54 -34.96 6.86
C LEU A 33 -25.10 -34.47 7.15
N LEU A 34 -24.10 -35.01 6.44
CA LEU A 34 -22.71 -34.54 6.53
C LEU A 34 -22.44 -33.32 5.63
N PHE A 35 -23.02 -33.30 4.43
CA PHE A 35 -22.77 -32.28 3.42
C PHE A 35 -23.20 -30.89 3.87
N VAL A 36 -24.41 -30.75 4.44
CA VAL A 36 -24.96 -29.45 4.84
C VAL A 36 -24.08 -28.74 5.87
N PRO A 37 -23.75 -29.33 7.03
CA PRO A 37 -22.92 -28.65 8.03
C PRO A 37 -21.49 -28.41 7.55
N LEU A 38 -20.88 -29.34 6.79
CA LEU A 38 -19.53 -29.15 6.26
C LEU A 38 -19.47 -28.01 5.23
N THR A 39 -20.48 -27.93 4.36
CA THR A 39 -20.56 -26.87 3.35
C THR A 39 -20.74 -25.51 3.99
N VAL A 40 -21.65 -25.40 4.98
CA VAL A 40 -21.82 -24.16 5.76
C VAL A 40 -20.51 -23.77 6.44
N TRP A 41 -19.83 -24.72 7.09
CA TRP A 41 -18.57 -24.46 7.77
C TRP A 41 -17.48 -23.94 6.83
N ILE A 42 -17.29 -24.57 5.67
CA ILE A 42 -16.33 -24.12 4.65
C ILE A 42 -16.70 -22.71 4.15
N LEU A 43 -17.96 -22.47 3.80
CA LEU A 43 -18.42 -21.17 3.32
C LEU A 43 -18.24 -20.07 4.36
N VAL A 44 -18.42 -20.38 5.65
CA VAL A 44 -18.14 -19.43 6.74
C VAL A 44 -16.65 -19.12 6.84
N ILE A 45 -15.76 -20.12 6.82
CA ILE A 45 -14.31 -19.89 6.88
C ILE A 45 -13.83 -19.03 5.70
N PHE A 46 -14.23 -19.39 4.48
CA PHE A 46 -13.87 -18.63 3.29
C PHE A 46 -14.52 -17.23 3.29
N GLY A 47 -15.77 -17.14 3.75
CA GLY A 47 -16.46 -15.86 3.94
C GLY A 47 -15.73 -14.95 4.91
N LEU A 48 -15.22 -15.48 6.04
CA LEU A 48 -14.43 -14.73 7.00
C LEU A 48 -13.05 -14.33 6.44
N ARG A 49 -12.38 -15.20 5.67
CA ARG A 49 -11.09 -14.89 5.05
C ARG A 49 -11.16 -13.71 4.07
N TRP A 50 -12.28 -13.60 3.35
CA TRP A 50 -12.47 -12.58 2.32
C TRP A 50 -13.23 -11.35 2.80
N PHE A 51 -14.22 -11.52 3.69
CA PHE A 51 -15.11 -10.45 4.13
C PHE A 51 -15.09 -10.20 5.64
N GLY A 52 -14.25 -10.91 6.39
CA GLY A 52 -14.08 -10.69 7.82
C GLY A 52 -13.42 -9.35 8.15
N PRO A 53 -13.25 -9.02 9.44
CA PRO A 53 -12.62 -7.79 9.89
C PRO A 53 -11.24 -7.57 9.25
N GLU A 54 -10.44 -8.63 9.10
CA GLU A 54 -9.13 -8.66 8.44
C GLU A 54 -9.19 -9.17 6.98
N GLY A 55 -10.38 -9.20 6.38
CA GLY A 55 -10.58 -9.77 5.05
C GLY A 55 -10.05 -8.88 3.93
N GLU A 56 -9.61 -9.50 2.83
CA GLU A 56 -9.06 -8.83 1.64
C GLU A 56 -10.01 -7.79 1.03
N TYR A 57 -11.32 -8.05 1.10
CA TYR A 57 -12.34 -7.15 0.57
C TYR A 57 -13.01 -6.31 1.66
N ASN A 58 -12.44 -6.30 2.87
CA ASN A 58 -12.78 -5.30 3.86
C ASN A 58 -12.00 -4.03 3.53
N THR A 59 -12.71 -2.91 3.44
CA THR A 59 -12.11 -1.60 3.25
C THR A 59 -11.49 -1.19 4.59
N LYS A 60 -10.42 -1.85 5.00
CA LYS A 60 -9.55 -1.29 6.02
C LYS A 60 -8.88 -0.10 5.37
N THR A 61 -9.25 1.09 5.81
CA THR A 61 -8.42 2.28 5.63
C THR A 61 -7.12 1.99 6.35
N VAL A 62 -6.14 1.44 5.63
CA VAL A 62 -4.77 1.32 6.15
C VAL A 62 -4.34 2.74 6.46
N LYS A 63 -3.94 2.97 7.72
CA LYS A 63 -3.47 4.29 8.15
C LYS A 63 -2.24 4.62 7.33
N TRP A 64 -2.42 5.51 6.38
CA TRP A 64 -1.33 6.03 5.59
C TRP A 64 -0.57 7.07 6.44
N PRO A 65 0.77 7.13 6.33
CA PRO A 65 1.61 6.25 5.53
C PRO A 65 1.67 4.83 6.13
N PRO A 66 1.59 3.75 5.32
CA PRO A 66 2.07 2.44 5.79
C PRO A 66 3.49 2.68 6.29
N GLN A 67 3.84 2.14 7.46
CA GLN A 67 5.10 2.49 8.15
C GLN A 67 6.21 2.67 7.13
N LEU A 68 6.58 3.92 6.89
CA LEU A 68 7.37 4.35 5.75
C LEU A 68 8.83 4.03 6.10
N ASN A 69 9.13 2.73 6.17
CA ASN A 69 10.41 2.18 6.58
C ASN A 69 11.33 1.90 5.38
N SER A 70 10.92 2.33 4.19
CA SER A 70 11.72 2.32 2.98
C SER A 70 12.07 3.75 2.60
N CYS A 71 13.27 3.95 2.05
CA CYS A 71 13.63 5.21 1.42
C CYS A 71 12.97 5.31 0.03
N PRO A 72 12.94 6.51 -0.57
CA PRO A 72 12.63 6.68 -2.00
C PRO A 72 13.50 5.74 -2.85
N ASP A 73 13.05 5.43 -4.06
CA ASP A 73 13.69 4.42 -4.90
C ASP A 73 15.17 4.76 -5.09
N PHE A 74 16.02 3.73 -4.93
CA PHE A 74 17.48 3.81 -5.01
C PHE A 74 18.20 4.64 -3.93
N LEU A 75 17.47 5.30 -3.01
CA LEU A 75 18.10 5.90 -1.84
C LEU A 75 18.34 4.85 -0.76
N VAL A 76 19.41 5.06 0.00
CA VAL A 76 19.83 4.17 1.08
C VAL A 76 19.46 4.78 2.42
N PHE A 77 18.88 3.98 3.30
CA PHE A 77 18.60 4.40 4.67
C PHE A 77 19.90 4.75 5.40
N TYR A 78 19.93 5.94 5.98
CA TYR A 78 21.02 6.43 6.80
C TYR A 78 20.48 7.03 8.09
N ASN A 79 20.88 6.46 9.22
CA ASN A 79 20.53 7.01 10.51
C ASN A 79 21.54 8.11 10.87
N ARG A 80 21.16 9.37 10.63
CA ARG A 80 22.02 10.51 10.93
C ARG A 80 22.20 10.59 12.44
N LYS A 81 23.45 10.42 12.90
CA LYS A 81 23.79 10.59 14.31
C LYS A 81 23.49 12.02 14.74
N ALA A 82 23.10 12.19 16.01
CA ALA A 82 22.95 13.50 16.58
C ALA A 82 24.28 14.25 16.49
N SER A 83 24.28 15.40 15.83
CA SER A 83 25.45 16.26 15.77
C SER A 83 25.05 17.71 16.05
N GLY A 84 25.79 18.33 16.98
CA GLY A 84 25.44 19.64 17.53
C GLY A 84 24.02 19.68 18.11
N ASN A 85 23.22 20.64 17.64
CA ASN A 85 21.83 20.87 18.08
C ASN A 85 20.77 20.03 17.35
N ARG A 86 21.18 19.09 16.49
CA ARG A 86 20.24 18.30 15.67
C ARG A 86 20.02 16.92 16.29
N PRO A 87 18.77 16.52 16.59
CA PRO A 87 18.51 15.18 17.07
C PRO A 87 18.85 14.14 16.01
N ALA A 88 19.18 12.93 16.45
CA ALA A 88 19.31 11.81 15.53
C ALA A 88 17.97 11.60 14.80
N MET A 89 18.02 11.51 13.48
CA MET A 89 16.82 11.39 12.65
C MET A 89 17.02 10.37 11.52
N PRO A 90 15.99 9.57 11.20
CA PRO A 90 16.01 8.69 10.05
C PRO A 90 16.03 9.51 8.76
N THR A 91 17.07 9.31 7.95
CA THR A 91 17.25 10.01 6.68
C THR A 91 17.56 9.01 5.57
N CYS A 92 17.46 9.48 4.33
CA CYS A 92 17.80 8.73 3.14
C CYS A 92 18.92 9.48 2.41
N ILE A 93 19.95 8.75 1.97
CA ILE A 93 21.09 9.30 1.24
C ILE A 93 21.15 8.70 -0.16
N ASP A 94 21.63 9.50 -1.10
CA ASP A 94 21.91 9.04 -2.47
C ASP A 94 23.40 8.72 -2.60
N LYS A 95 23.74 7.46 -2.92
CA LYS A 95 25.15 7.06 -3.13
C LYS A 95 25.56 7.03 -4.60
N ILE A 96 24.59 7.12 -5.51
CA ILE A 96 24.77 6.81 -6.93
C ILE A 96 24.55 8.08 -7.78
N GLY A 97 23.84 9.07 -7.27
CA GLY A 97 23.51 10.31 -7.99
C GLY A 97 22.33 10.14 -8.92
N ILE A 98 21.25 9.58 -8.38
CA ILE A 98 19.99 9.34 -9.08
C ILE A 98 19.04 10.53 -8.93
N SER A 99 19.22 11.38 -7.91
CA SER A 99 18.47 12.64 -7.82
C SER A 99 18.74 13.54 -9.03
N LEU A 100 17.71 13.78 -9.84
CA LEU A 100 17.80 14.61 -11.05
C LEU A 100 18.02 16.10 -10.72
N ASN A 101 17.59 16.52 -9.53
CA ASN A 101 17.62 17.93 -9.11
C ASN A 101 18.73 18.22 -8.09
N ASN A 102 19.65 17.29 -7.85
CA ASN A 102 20.72 17.39 -6.85
C ASN A 102 20.18 17.58 -5.41
N ILE A 103 19.04 16.96 -5.13
CA ILE A 103 18.38 16.97 -3.82
C ILE A 103 17.85 15.55 -3.56
N PRO A 104 18.52 14.71 -2.76
CA PRO A 104 19.80 14.95 -2.12
C PRO A 104 20.98 14.85 -3.09
N ASP A 105 22.05 15.60 -2.81
CA ASP A 105 23.35 15.46 -3.47
C ASP A 105 23.95 14.07 -3.24
N VAL A 106 24.87 13.67 -4.13
CA VAL A 106 25.64 12.42 -3.97
C VAL A 106 26.41 12.45 -2.66
N PHE A 107 26.09 11.50 -1.79
CA PHE A 107 26.71 11.35 -0.50
C PHE A 107 28.20 10.99 -0.67
N PRO A 108 29.12 11.78 -0.10
CA PRO A 108 30.55 11.56 -0.29
C PRO A 108 31.00 10.24 0.33
N GLU A 109 31.98 9.58 -0.29
CA GLU A 109 32.61 8.38 0.29
C GLU A 109 33.30 8.75 1.61
N GLY A 110 32.82 8.17 2.71
CA GLY A 110 33.30 8.50 4.06
C GLY A 110 32.63 9.71 4.71
N GLY A 111 31.55 10.25 4.12
CA GLY A 111 30.72 11.28 4.74
C GLY A 111 30.14 10.83 6.09
N ASP A 112 30.11 11.75 7.05
CA ASP A 112 29.57 11.53 8.40
C ASP A 112 28.26 12.32 8.61
N SER A 113 27.68 12.19 9.81
CA SER A 113 26.46 12.90 10.22
C SER A 113 26.57 14.44 10.20
N ASP A 114 27.79 14.97 10.14
CA ASP A 114 28.11 16.39 10.00
C ASP A 114 28.12 16.91 8.55
N SER A 115 27.93 16.01 7.59
CA SER A 115 27.73 16.41 6.20
C SER A 115 26.53 17.38 6.13
N GLY A 116 26.59 18.35 5.21
CA GLY A 116 25.54 19.36 5.06
C GLY A 116 24.17 18.74 4.75
N ASP A 117 23.10 19.49 5.00
CA ASP A 117 21.72 18.99 4.82
C ASP A 117 21.38 18.63 3.38
N GLN A 118 22.15 19.15 2.42
CA GLN A 118 21.98 18.85 1.00
C GLN A 118 22.13 17.36 0.65
N TYR A 119 22.84 16.57 1.46
CA TYR A 119 23.06 15.14 1.19
C TYR A 119 21.97 14.23 1.76
N PHE A 120 20.99 14.80 2.49
CA PHE A 120 20.01 14.02 3.23
C PHE A 120 18.59 14.36 2.79
N PHE A 121 17.84 13.33 2.41
CA PHE A 121 16.40 13.40 2.28
C PHE A 121 15.75 12.97 3.59
N GLN A 122 15.05 13.87 4.28
CA GLN A 122 14.45 13.61 5.59
C GLN A 122 13.11 12.89 5.48
N LEU A 123 12.91 11.83 6.27
CA LEU A 123 11.60 11.21 6.42
C LEU A 123 10.86 11.88 7.59
N ILE A 124 9.77 12.57 7.31
CA ILE A 124 8.99 13.29 8.33
C ILE A 124 7.85 12.36 8.82
N PRO A 125 7.84 11.95 10.10
CA PRO A 125 6.76 11.13 10.63
C PRO A 125 5.42 11.88 10.59
N GLY A 126 4.42 11.31 9.92
CA GLY A 126 3.07 11.89 9.84
C GLY A 126 2.86 12.95 8.76
N GLU A 127 3.85 13.18 7.89
CA GLU A 127 3.69 13.97 6.66
C GLU A 127 2.64 13.35 5.74
N ILE A 128 1.78 14.16 5.10
CA ILE A 128 0.70 13.72 4.20
C ILE A 128 1.24 13.34 2.80
N ARG A 129 0.51 12.49 2.06
CA ARG A 129 0.98 11.92 0.78
C ARG A 129 1.25 12.98 -0.27
N ALA A 130 0.39 14.01 -0.30
CA ALA A 130 0.53 15.14 -1.19
C ALA A 130 1.83 15.91 -0.95
N ASP A 131 2.17 16.16 0.32
CA ASP A 131 3.38 16.89 0.69
C ASP A 131 4.65 16.06 0.41
N LEU A 132 4.61 14.77 0.73
CA LEU A 132 5.69 13.85 0.39
C LEU A 132 5.89 13.74 -1.12
N CYS A 133 4.81 13.63 -1.90
CA CYS A 133 4.89 13.58 -3.35
C CYS A 133 5.51 14.87 -3.92
N LYS A 134 5.08 16.03 -3.42
CA LYS A 134 5.66 17.31 -3.84
C LYS A 134 7.16 17.35 -3.61
N ARG A 135 7.62 16.92 -2.43
CA ARG A 135 9.05 16.86 -2.11
C ARG A 135 9.81 15.87 -2.98
N LEU A 136 9.20 14.74 -3.35
CA LEU A 136 9.81 13.78 -4.28
C LEU A 136 9.92 14.35 -5.70
N SER A 137 8.88 15.04 -6.16
CA SER A 137 8.89 15.76 -7.44
C SER A 137 9.96 16.85 -7.47
N ASP A 138 10.03 17.68 -6.41
CA ASP A 138 11.03 18.73 -6.27
C ASP A 138 12.45 18.15 -6.20
N ALA A 139 12.61 16.97 -5.60
CA ALA A 139 13.86 16.22 -5.51
C ALA A 139 14.23 15.44 -6.79
N GLY A 140 13.28 15.29 -7.73
CA GLY A 140 13.46 14.43 -8.90
C GLY A 140 13.68 12.96 -8.54
N LEU A 141 13.06 12.51 -7.44
CA LEU A 141 13.15 11.14 -6.92
C LEU A 141 11.85 10.41 -7.18
N THR A 142 11.91 9.11 -7.46
CA THR A 142 10.72 8.26 -7.51
C THR A 142 10.53 7.54 -6.18
N TRP A 143 9.29 7.19 -5.88
CA TRP A 143 8.93 6.31 -4.79
C TRP A 143 7.69 5.54 -5.18
N GLU A 144 7.85 4.23 -5.35
CA GLU A 144 6.75 3.31 -5.59
C GLU A 144 5.59 3.51 -4.61
N GLY A 145 4.40 3.76 -5.16
CA GLY A 145 3.21 4.05 -4.37
C GLY A 145 3.18 5.44 -3.73
N VAL A 146 3.99 6.41 -4.16
CA VAL A 146 3.82 7.84 -3.81
C VAL A 146 3.98 8.73 -5.04
N PHE A 147 5.07 8.57 -5.79
CA PHE A 147 5.38 9.35 -6.99
C PHE A 147 6.22 8.51 -7.96
N ASN A 148 5.74 8.32 -9.19
CA ASN A 148 6.42 7.50 -10.20
C ASN A 148 7.38 8.29 -11.11
N GLY A 149 7.62 9.57 -10.83
CA GLY A 149 8.42 10.46 -11.67
C GLY A 149 7.59 11.37 -12.59
N GLU A 150 6.29 11.08 -12.77
CA GLU A 150 5.39 11.88 -13.62
C GLU A 150 4.13 12.34 -12.87
N THR A 151 3.59 11.48 -12.01
CA THR A 151 2.30 11.69 -11.32
C THR A 151 2.35 11.26 -9.86
N CYS A 152 1.69 12.04 -9.00
CA CYS A 152 1.40 11.64 -7.64
C CYS A 152 0.28 10.61 -7.62
N PHE A 153 0.38 9.61 -6.75
CA PHE A 153 -0.76 8.71 -6.50
C PHE A 153 -1.79 9.37 -5.57
N ASP A 154 -3.05 8.98 -5.70
CA ASP A 154 -4.22 9.63 -5.06
C ASP A 154 -4.06 9.90 -3.55
N PRO A 155 -4.50 11.07 -3.04
CA PRO A 155 -4.41 11.41 -1.62
C PRO A 155 -5.28 10.53 -0.70
N ASP A 156 -6.25 9.81 -1.27
CA ASP A 156 -7.23 9.00 -0.53
C ASP A 156 -6.72 7.62 -0.11
N ASN A 157 -5.44 7.30 -0.33
CA ASN A 157 -4.80 6.04 0.08
C ASN A 157 -5.46 4.78 -0.50
N SER A 158 -6.19 4.93 -1.60
CA SER A 158 -6.92 3.86 -2.28
C SER A 158 -6.01 2.89 -3.04
N GLY A 159 -4.72 3.22 -3.20
CA GLY A 159 -3.78 2.44 -4.01
C GLY A 159 -4.09 2.45 -5.51
N ALA A 160 -5.06 3.25 -5.96
CA ALA A 160 -5.35 3.46 -7.38
C ALA A 160 -4.48 4.60 -7.94
N ALA A 161 -4.03 4.46 -9.19
CA ALA A 161 -3.53 5.60 -9.95
C ALA A 161 -4.72 6.52 -10.26
N ASP A 162 -4.58 7.81 -9.96
CA ASP A 162 -5.61 8.80 -10.25
C ASP A 162 -5.81 8.85 -11.78
N THR A 163 -6.91 8.25 -12.23
CA THR A 163 -7.38 8.33 -13.62
C THR A 163 -8.59 9.25 -13.74
N THR A 164 -8.89 9.99 -12.67
CA THR A 164 -10.10 10.78 -12.48
C THR A 164 -9.78 12.23 -12.17
N ASN A 165 -8.92 12.85 -12.97
CA ASN A 165 -9.15 14.20 -13.51
C ASN A 165 -8.00 14.61 -14.43
N GLY A 166 -8.21 14.47 -15.74
CA GLY A 166 -7.39 15.07 -16.79
C GLY A 166 -7.43 16.60 -16.85
N THR A 167 -7.50 17.29 -15.72
CA THR A 167 -7.39 18.75 -15.60
C THR A 167 -6.92 19.11 -14.19
N ASN A 168 -5.61 19.08 -13.96
CA ASN A 168 -4.94 20.04 -13.08
C ASN A 168 -3.48 20.16 -13.51
N VAL A 169 -3.33 20.95 -14.57
CA VAL A 169 -2.21 21.84 -14.89
C VAL A 169 -1.20 21.98 -13.75
N CYS A 170 -0.04 21.34 -13.89
CA CYS A 170 1.18 21.83 -13.26
C CYS A 170 1.54 23.14 -13.97
N SER A 171 1.02 24.27 -13.48
CA SER A 171 1.55 25.58 -13.86
C SER A 171 2.80 25.86 -13.02
N SER A 172 3.97 25.73 -13.66
CA SER A 172 5.24 26.31 -13.22
C SER A 172 5.13 27.81 -13.01
N PRO A 173 5.89 28.39 -12.06
CA PRO A 173 6.55 29.67 -12.28
C PRO A 173 7.79 29.50 -13.19
#